data_AF-A0A455WHV9-F1
#
_entry.id   AF-A0A455WHV9-F1
#
_cell.length_a   1.000
_cell.length_b   1.000
_cell.length_c   1.000
_cell.angle_alpha   90.00
_cell.angle_beta   90.00
_cell.angle_gamma   90.00
#
_symmetry.space_group_name_H-M   'P 1'
#
loop_
_entity.id
_entity.type
_entity.pdbx_description
1 polymer ?
#
loop_
_entity_poly.entity_id
_entity_poly.type
_entity_poly.pdbx_seq_one_letter_code
_entity_poly.pdbx_strand_id
1 'polypeptide(L)'
;MEYSEQEVPTVTIECGGAQDDLAHQLAYEGLVRYASQSDVLSLEKAEWNVAVLRNPIRVELAPDATIEYRLTPSGQADLTFPPNIEHRNFGIVSPDEPLGWVGQKGLDVLTAISHNRAENMEQVLQIKEGRIYPAQAIKTFMITTNPVIAKSDCLFYAVKATGDPIF
;
A
#
# COMPACT_ATOMS: atom_id res chain seq x y z
N MET A 1 7.52 -14.15 18.37
CA MET A 1 7.24 -15.11 17.30
C MET A 1 6.02 -15.88 17.77
N GLU A 2 4.85 -15.55 17.24
CA GLU A 2 3.63 -16.26 17.62
C GLU A 2 3.73 -17.71 17.16
N TYR A 3 3.52 -18.65 18.08
CA TYR A 3 3.65 -20.09 17.87
C TYR A 3 2.53 -20.69 16.99
N SER A 4 1.64 -19.86 16.41
CA SER A 4 0.42 -20.29 15.72
C SER A 4 0.62 -20.72 14.26
N GLU A 5 1.78 -20.47 13.63
CA GLU A 5 1.92 -20.65 12.18
C GLU A 5 2.44 -22.03 11.73
N GLN A 6 2.95 -22.87 12.64
CA GLN A 6 3.63 -24.10 12.23
C GLN A 6 2.69 -25.30 11.96
N GLU A 7 1.49 -25.32 12.55
CA GLU A 7 0.63 -26.51 12.52
C GLU A 7 -0.82 -26.23 12.11
N VAL A 8 -1.20 -24.96 11.87
CA VAL A 8 -2.55 -24.61 11.42
C VAL A 8 -2.51 -23.62 10.25
N PRO A 9 -3.28 -23.84 9.17
CA PRO A 9 -3.47 -22.84 8.14
C PRO A 9 -4.07 -21.57 8.76
N THR A 10 -3.33 -20.46 8.70
CA THR A 10 -3.82 -19.16 9.16
C THR A 10 -4.24 -18.34 7.96
N VAL A 11 -5.43 -17.73 8.03
CA VAL A 11 -5.93 -16.78 7.04
C VAL A 11 -6.15 -15.43 7.70
N THR A 12 -5.65 -14.38 7.06
CA THR A 12 -5.99 -12.99 7.40
C THR A 12 -6.90 -12.47 6.30
N ILE A 13 -8.06 -11.93 6.69
CA ILE A 13 -9.03 -11.34 5.77
C ILE A 13 -9.04 -9.84 6.01
N GLU A 14 -8.60 -9.08 5.01
CA GLU A 14 -8.66 -7.61 5.01
C GLU A 14 -9.75 -7.15 4.05
N CYS A 15 -10.71 -6.36 4.55
CA CYS A 15 -11.92 -6.01 3.80
C CYS A 15 -12.08 -4.51 3.52
N GLY A 16 -11.11 -3.68 3.89
CA GLY A 16 -11.17 -2.23 3.68
C GLY A 16 -11.21 -1.43 4.98
N GLY A 17 -11.71 -0.19 4.91
CA GLY A 17 -11.67 0.76 6.02
C GLY A 17 -12.72 0.48 7.11
N ALA A 18 -12.39 0.80 8.36
CA ALA A 18 -13.28 0.56 9.51
C ALA A 18 -14.62 1.35 9.46
N GLN A 19 -14.72 2.36 8.61
CA GLN A 19 -15.90 3.21 8.43
C GLN A 19 -16.63 2.92 7.10
N ASP A 20 -16.26 1.84 6.41
CA ASP A 20 -16.85 1.46 5.12
C ASP A 20 -17.86 0.32 5.32
N ASP A 21 -19.15 0.60 5.12
CA ASP A 21 -20.22 -0.40 5.23
C ASP A 21 -20.04 -1.59 4.28
N LEU A 22 -19.46 -1.36 3.09
CA LEU A 22 -19.16 -2.43 2.15
C LEU A 22 -18.03 -3.33 2.67
N ALA A 23 -17.04 -2.73 3.36
CA ALA A 23 -15.98 -3.48 4.02
C ALA A 23 -16.54 -4.39 5.12
N HIS A 24 -17.49 -3.90 5.91
CA HIS A 24 -18.18 -4.71 6.93
C HIS A 24 -18.95 -5.87 6.32
N GLN A 25 -19.68 -5.64 5.24
CA GLN A 25 -20.40 -6.68 4.51
C GLN A 25 -19.44 -7.75 3.96
N LEU A 26 -18.36 -7.32 3.29
CA LEU A 26 -17.37 -8.21 2.72
C LEU A 26 -16.67 -9.06 3.79
N ALA A 27 -16.35 -8.47 4.94
CA ALA A 27 -15.77 -9.18 6.08
C ALA A 27 -16.71 -10.25 6.61
N TYR A 28 -17.99 -9.91 6.79
CA TYR A 28 -18.99 -10.85 7.26
C TYR A 28 -19.20 -12.01 6.27
N GLU A 29 -19.35 -11.71 4.97
CA GLU A 29 -19.52 -12.72 3.93
C GLU A 29 -18.30 -13.66 3.84
N GLY A 30 -17.09 -13.10 3.87
CA GLY A 30 -15.84 -13.85 3.87
C GLY A 30 -15.72 -14.78 5.08
N LEU A 31 -16.03 -14.27 6.28
CA LEU A 31 -16.01 -15.03 7.52
C LEU A 31 -17.03 -16.17 7.51
N VAL A 32 -18.28 -15.89 7.12
CA VAL A 32 -19.35 -16.91 7.03
C VAL A 32 -18.96 -17.98 6.03
N ARG A 33 -18.45 -17.61 4.85
CA ARG A 33 -18.01 -18.55 3.83
C ARG A 33 -16.88 -19.45 4.34
N TYR A 34 -15.87 -18.86 4.98
CA TYR A 34 -14.74 -19.60 5.53
C TYR A 34 -15.17 -20.56 6.65
N ALA A 35 -15.98 -20.10 7.59
CA ALA A 35 -16.41 -20.89 8.74
C ALA A 35 -17.46 -21.96 8.40
N SER A 36 -18.21 -21.81 7.31
CA SER A 36 -19.28 -22.73 6.91
C SER A 36 -18.84 -23.77 5.86
N GLN A 37 -17.65 -23.62 5.29
CA GLN A 37 -17.09 -24.60 4.36
C GLN A 37 -16.66 -25.87 5.09
N SER A 38 -17.04 -27.02 4.56
CA SER A 38 -16.67 -28.33 5.12
C SER A 38 -15.17 -28.64 4.97
N ASP A 39 -14.54 -28.13 3.92
CA ASP A 39 -13.12 -28.26 3.65
C ASP A 39 -12.58 -27.01 2.92
N VAL A 40 -12.05 -26.07 3.71
CA VAL A 40 -11.47 -24.81 3.20
C VAL A 40 -10.15 -25.02 2.42
N LEU A 41 -9.55 -26.21 2.49
CA LEU A 41 -8.32 -26.55 1.78
C LEU A 41 -8.58 -27.31 0.48
N SER A 42 -9.85 -27.58 0.16
CA SER A 42 -10.22 -28.20 -1.10
C SER A 42 -9.77 -27.32 -2.28
N LEU A 43 -8.99 -27.92 -3.18
CA LEU A 43 -8.48 -27.25 -4.39
C LEU A 43 -9.57 -27.21 -5.45
N GLU A 44 -10.63 -26.44 -5.19
CA GLU A 44 -11.60 -26.11 -6.22
C GLU A 44 -11.01 -25.08 -7.17
N LYS A 45 -11.27 -25.26 -8.47
CA LYS A 45 -10.87 -24.27 -9.46
C LYS A 45 -11.69 -23.01 -9.21
N ALA A 46 -11.07 -21.98 -8.66
CA ALA A 46 -11.69 -20.66 -8.53
C ALA A 46 -12.14 -20.17 -9.91
N GLU A 47 -13.35 -19.61 -9.97
CA GLU A 47 -13.88 -18.97 -11.19
C GLU A 47 -13.20 -17.63 -11.48
N TRP A 48 -12.38 -17.12 -10.54
CA TRP A 48 -11.66 -15.86 -10.64
C TRP A 48 -10.15 -16.08 -10.59
N ASN A 49 -9.43 -15.18 -11.29
CA ASN A 49 -7.97 -15.14 -11.22
C ASN A 49 -7.52 -14.45 -9.92
N VAL A 50 -6.55 -15.05 -9.23
CA VAL A 50 -5.88 -14.42 -8.09
C VAL A 50 -4.68 -13.63 -8.61
N ALA A 51 -4.66 -12.32 -8.36
CA ALA A 51 -3.48 -11.51 -8.61
C ALA A 51 -2.45 -11.74 -7.50
N VAL A 52 -1.26 -12.19 -7.87
CA VAL A 52 -0.15 -12.39 -6.92
C VAL A 52 0.80 -11.22 -7.04
N LEU A 53 1.01 -10.50 -5.93
CA LEU A 53 2.01 -9.44 -5.82
C LEU A 53 3.22 -10.00 -5.08
N ARG A 54 4.36 -10.09 -5.77
CA ARG A 54 5.56 -10.76 -5.27
C ARG A 54 6.51 -9.73 -4.67
N ASN A 55 6.94 -9.99 -3.45
CA ASN A 55 7.96 -9.23 -2.72
C ASN A 55 7.78 -7.71 -2.84
N PRO A 56 6.65 -7.18 -2.38
CA PRO A 56 6.43 -5.75 -2.41
C PRO A 56 7.49 -5.02 -1.60
N ILE A 57 7.88 -3.85 -2.09
CA ILE A 57 8.61 -2.91 -1.24
C ILE A 57 7.62 -2.18 -0.33
N ARG A 58 8.08 -1.82 0.85
CA ARG A 58 7.39 -0.94 1.78
C ARG A 58 8.00 0.45 1.68
N VAL A 59 7.18 1.46 1.45
CA VAL A 59 7.60 2.87 1.47
C VAL A 59 7.22 3.46 2.81
N GLU A 60 8.19 3.99 3.53
CA GLU A 60 8.04 4.57 4.86
C GLU A 60 8.39 6.05 4.84
N LEU A 61 7.70 6.82 5.68
CA LEU A 61 7.99 8.22 5.95
C LEU A 61 9.00 8.31 7.11
N ALA A 62 10.00 9.17 6.99
CA ALA A 62 10.98 9.42 8.05
C ALA A 62 10.26 9.86 9.35
N PRO A 63 10.71 9.44 10.55
CA PRO A 63 9.99 9.70 11.80
C PRO A 63 9.75 11.19 12.10
N ASP A 64 10.69 12.05 11.73
CA ASP A 64 10.64 13.50 11.92
C ASP A 64 9.89 14.23 10.80
N ALA A 65 9.62 13.56 9.68
CA ALA A 65 8.93 14.16 8.55
C ALA A 65 7.43 14.34 8.82
N THR A 66 6.84 15.28 8.10
CA THR A 66 5.44 15.68 8.23
C THR A 66 4.66 15.37 6.96
N ILE A 67 3.42 14.90 7.12
CA ILE A 67 2.51 14.61 6.02
C ILE A 67 1.16 15.28 6.25
N GLU A 68 0.60 15.84 5.19
CA GLU A 68 -0.78 16.33 5.15
C GLU A 68 -1.58 15.66 4.02
N TYR A 69 -2.89 15.55 4.23
CA TYR A 69 -3.83 15.07 3.21
C TYR A 69 -4.70 16.24 2.74
N ARG A 70 -4.35 16.84 1.59
CA ARG A 70 -4.95 18.08 1.06
C ARG A 70 -4.97 18.08 -0.48
N LEU A 71 -5.90 18.82 -1.07
CA LEU A 71 -5.98 18.99 -2.52
C LEU A 71 -4.83 19.84 -3.09
N THR A 72 -4.18 20.65 -2.26
CA THR A 72 -3.02 21.47 -2.61
C THR A 72 -2.03 21.51 -1.44
N PRO A 73 -0.72 21.67 -1.69
CA PRO A 73 0.28 21.77 -0.64
C PRO A 73 0.09 23.07 0.16
N SER A 74 0.20 22.99 1.48
CA SER A 74 0.20 24.15 2.38
C SER A 74 1.53 24.90 2.40
N GLY A 75 2.60 24.26 1.92
CA GLY A 75 3.98 24.71 2.06
C GLY A 75 4.61 24.45 3.42
N GLN A 76 3.89 23.80 4.35
CA GLN A 76 4.36 23.51 5.71
C GLN A 76 4.79 22.06 5.91
N ALA A 77 4.24 21.13 5.13
CA ALA A 77 4.52 19.71 5.26
C ALA A 77 5.64 19.25 4.31
N ASP A 78 6.40 18.23 4.72
CA ASP A 78 7.42 17.60 3.88
C ASP A 78 6.80 16.76 2.75
N LEU A 79 5.59 16.25 2.97
CA LEU A 79 4.81 15.46 2.02
C LEU A 79 3.34 15.91 2.04
N THR A 80 2.71 16.02 0.87
CA THR A 80 1.26 16.23 0.77
C THR A 80 0.66 15.23 -0.20
N PHE A 81 -0.31 14.45 0.25
CA PHE A 81 -1.11 13.58 -0.61
C PHE A 81 -2.54 14.11 -0.76
N PRO A 82 -3.23 13.83 -1.87
CA PRO A 82 -4.66 14.09 -1.99
C PRO A 82 -5.45 13.37 -0.88
N PRO A 83 -6.59 13.92 -0.41
CA PRO A 83 -7.41 13.29 0.63
C PRO A 83 -8.02 11.94 0.23
N ASN A 84 -8.00 11.62 -1.06
CA ASN A 84 -8.52 10.39 -1.66
C ASN A 84 -7.40 9.51 -2.27
N ILE A 85 -6.16 9.64 -1.80
CA ILE A 85 -5.01 8.92 -2.35
C ILE A 85 -5.15 7.39 -2.19
N GLU A 86 -5.94 6.92 -1.22
CA GLU A 86 -6.28 5.51 -1.01
C GLU A 86 -7.01 4.88 -2.21
N HIS A 87 -7.64 5.68 -3.08
CA HIS A 87 -8.19 5.16 -4.34
C HIS A 87 -7.10 4.56 -5.25
N ARG A 88 -5.82 4.92 -5.04
CA ARG A 88 -4.67 4.32 -5.72
C ARG A 88 -4.29 2.94 -5.20
N ASN A 89 -4.96 2.44 -4.15
CA ASN A 89 -4.83 1.03 -3.74
C ASN A 89 -5.35 0.05 -4.80
N PHE A 90 -6.11 0.55 -5.77
CA PHE A 90 -6.71 -0.25 -6.83
C PHE A 90 -6.13 0.14 -8.19
N GLY A 91 -5.56 -0.86 -8.88
CA GLY A 91 -5.06 -0.70 -10.25
C GLY A 91 -3.58 -0.29 -10.34
N ILE A 92 -3.22 0.29 -11.48
CA ILE A 92 -1.85 0.67 -11.82
C ILE A 92 -1.76 2.20 -11.79
N VAL A 93 -0.72 2.73 -11.15
CA VAL A 93 -0.36 4.14 -11.21
C VAL A 93 0.68 4.33 -12.32
N SER A 94 0.35 5.18 -13.30
CA SER A 94 1.23 5.53 -14.41
C SER A 94 2.36 6.48 -13.98
N PRO A 95 3.56 6.45 -14.59
CA PRO A 95 4.61 7.46 -14.42
C PRO A 95 4.23 8.91 -14.76
N ASP A 96 3.09 9.08 -15.43
CA ASP A 96 2.52 10.38 -15.81
C ASP A 96 1.45 10.87 -14.83
N GLU A 97 1.10 10.05 -13.83
CA GLU A 97 0.10 10.39 -12.83
C GLU A 97 0.78 10.74 -11.49
N PRO A 98 0.56 11.95 -10.95
CA PRO A 98 1.16 12.34 -9.69
C PRO A 98 0.45 11.64 -8.52
N LEU A 99 1.25 11.25 -7.52
CA LEU A 99 0.78 10.78 -6.22
C LEU A 99 0.53 11.94 -5.24
N GLY A 100 1.26 13.05 -5.40
CA GLY A 100 1.15 14.22 -4.54
C GLY A 100 2.31 15.19 -4.70
N TRP A 101 2.66 15.89 -3.63
CA TRP A 101 3.68 16.94 -3.61
C TRP A 101 4.75 16.68 -2.55
N VAL A 102 5.97 17.09 -2.85
CA VAL A 102 7.08 17.15 -1.88
C VAL A 102 7.29 18.57 -1.38
N GLY A 103 7.72 18.68 -0.13
CA GLY A 103 8.31 19.89 0.44
C GLY A 103 9.78 20.03 0.08
N GLN A 104 10.51 20.87 0.82
CA GLN A 104 11.91 21.20 0.53
C GLN A 104 12.87 20.01 0.63
N LYS A 105 12.56 19.04 1.49
CA LYS A 105 13.39 17.83 1.67
C LYS A 105 13.26 16.81 0.54
N GLY A 106 12.35 17.00 -0.43
CA GLY A 106 12.22 16.11 -1.58
C GLY A 106 11.89 14.66 -1.18
N LEU A 107 12.56 13.69 -1.81
CA LEU A 107 12.39 12.26 -1.51
C LEU A 107 13.22 11.79 -0.30
N ASP A 108 14.06 12.64 0.29
CA ASP A 108 14.93 12.26 1.43
C ASP A 108 14.12 11.94 2.69
N VAL A 109 12.84 12.32 2.72
CA VAL A 109 11.91 11.94 3.79
C VAL A 109 11.29 10.56 3.60
N LEU A 110 11.61 9.86 2.51
CA LEU A 110 11.05 8.54 2.20
C LEU A 110 12.15 7.48 2.19
N THR A 111 11.83 6.31 2.73
CA THR A 111 12.68 5.12 2.61
C THR A 111 11.91 4.00 1.92
N ALA A 112 12.54 3.33 0.96
CA ALA A 112 12.02 2.13 0.33
C ALA A 112 12.70 0.93 0.98
N ILE A 113 11.92 -0.02 1.48
CA ILE A 113 12.40 -1.19 2.21
C ILE A 113 11.90 -2.45 1.50
N SER A 114 12.81 -3.25 0.95
CA SER A 114 12.54 -4.65 0.60
C SER A 114 13.05 -5.57 1.72
N HIS A 115 12.93 -6.91 1.61
CA HIS A 115 13.29 -7.99 2.56
C HIS A 115 14.47 -7.71 3.55
N ASN A 116 14.32 -6.73 4.43
CA ASN A 116 15.31 -6.20 5.36
C ASN A 116 16.47 -5.37 4.74
N ARG A 117 16.29 -4.72 3.59
CA ARG A 117 17.26 -3.75 3.07
C ARG A 117 16.61 -2.47 2.56
N ALA A 118 17.28 -1.35 2.78
CA ALA A 118 16.92 -0.09 2.14
C ALA A 118 17.29 -0.14 0.66
N GLU A 119 16.36 0.30 -0.19
CA GLU A 119 16.49 0.31 -1.63
C GLU A 119 16.59 1.75 -2.17
N ASN A 120 16.99 1.89 -3.43
CA ASN A 120 17.09 3.20 -4.07
C ASN A 120 15.69 3.77 -4.37
N MET A 121 15.30 4.82 -3.65
CA MET A 121 14.02 5.52 -3.83
C MET A 121 13.82 6.05 -5.26
N GLU A 122 14.87 6.45 -5.97
CA GLU A 122 14.78 6.97 -7.34
C GLU A 122 14.32 5.90 -8.36
N GLN A 123 14.45 4.61 -8.04
CA GLN A 123 13.91 3.52 -8.87
C GLN A 123 12.41 3.27 -8.63
N VAL A 124 11.86 3.89 -7.57
CA VAL A 124 10.45 3.78 -7.15
C VAL A 124 9.69 5.03 -7.52
N LEU A 125 10.20 6.19 -7.11
CA LEU A 125 9.58 7.50 -7.23
C LEU A 125 10.55 8.51 -7.86
N GLN A 126 9.99 9.50 -8.53
CA GLN A 126 10.72 10.62 -9.10
C GLN A 126 9.97 11.92 -8.82
N ILE A 127 10.71 13.03 -8.78
CA ILE A 127 10.13 14.37 -8.63
C ILE A 127 10.11 15.07 -9.99
N LYS A 128 8.96 15.60 -10.39
CA LYS A 128 8.82 16.53 -11.52
C LYS A 128 8.04 17.75 -11.04
N GLU A 129 8.63 18.95 -11.15
CA GLU A 129 7.97 20.22 -10.77
C GLU A 129 7.38 20.22 -9.34
N GLY A 130 8.10 19.63 -8.37
CA GLY A 130 7.66 19.54 -6.97
C GLY A 130 6.56 18.51 -6.70
N ARG A 131 6.18 17.72 -7.70
CA ARG A 131 5.23 16.60 -7.58
C ARG A 131 5.93 15.26 -7.63
N ILE A 132 5.37 14.29 -6.90
CA ILE A 132 5.85 12.92 -6.84
C ILE A 132 5.14 12.11 -7.92
N TYR A 133 5.93 11.40 -8.73
CA TYR A 133 5.46 10.44 -9.71
C TYR A 133 6.14 9.10 -9.48
N PRO A 134 5.50 7.98 -9.87
CA PRO A 134 6.22 6.72 -10.02
C PRO A 134 7.37 6.85 -11.03
N ALA A 135 8.51 6.23 -10.74
CA ALA A 135 9.62 6.12 -11.70
C ALA A 135 9.30 5.17 -12.86
N GLN A 136 8.40 4.21 -12.61
CA GLN A 136 7.86 3.24 -13.56
C GLN A 136 6.40 2.95 -13.21
N ALA A 137 5.65 2.28 -14.08
CA ALA A 137 4.27 1.89 -13.76
C ALA A 137 4.28 0.89 -12.59
N ILE A 138 3.56 1.22 -11.52
CA ILE A 138 3.52 0.43 -10.28
C ILE A 138 2.08 0.13 -9.87
N LYS A 139 1.89 -0.93 -9.09
CA LYS A 139 0.68 -1.11 -8.27
C LYS A 139 1.02 -0.70 -6.86
N THR A 140 0.22 0.19 -6.29
CA THR A 140 0.29 0.58 -4.89
C THR A 140 -0.85 -0.06 -4.11
N PHE A 141 -0.63 -0.40 -2.85
CA PHE A 141 -1.67 -0.95 -1.99
C PHE A 141 -1.37 -0.64 -0.52
N MET A 142 -2.42 -0.71 0.31
CA MET A 142 -2.40 -0.28 1.72
C MET A 142 -1.89 1.16 1.93
N ILE A 143 -2.12 2.05 0.96
CA ILE A 143 -2.03 3.49 1.16
C ILE A 143 -3.03 3.88 2.24
N THR A 144 -2.55 4.59 3.25
CA THR A 144 -3.36 5.14 4.34
C THR A 144 -3.58 6.63 4.18
N THR A 145 -4.75 7.12 4.62
CA THR A 145 -5.05 8.56 4.83
C THR A 145 -4.93 8.98 6.29
N ASN A 146 -4.53 8.06 7.16
CA ASN A 146 -4.29 8.36 8.57
C ASN A 146 -2.82 8.78 8.78
N PRO A 147 -2.54 10.04 9.13
CA PRO A 147 -1.17 10.54 9.30
C PRO A 147 -0.41 9.84 10.43
N VAL A 148 -1.11 9.28 11.43
CA VAL A 148 -0.45 8.51 12.50
C VAL A 148 0.09 7.20 11.94
N ILE A 149 -0.71 6.47 11.17
CA ILE A 149 -0.31 5.19 10.54
C ILE A 149 0.82 5.43 9.53
N ALA A 150 0.69 6.47 8.69
CA ALA A 150 1.72 6.84 7.72
C ALA A 150 3.10 7.09 8.34
N LYS A 151 3.14 7.54 9.61
CA LYS A 151 4.37 7.80 10.36
C LYS A 151 4.87 6.63 11.19
N SER A 152 3.97 5.76 11.67
CA SER A 152 4.34 4.69 12.62
C SER A 152 4.55 3.32 11.98
N ASP A 153 4.02 3.11 10.77
CA ASP A 153 4.08 1.81 10.08
C ASP A 153 4.58 1.97 8.65
N CYS A 154 3.70 2.33 7.71
CA CYS A 154 4.08 2.55 6.33
C CYS A 154 3.19 3.58 5.64
N LEU A 155 3.74 4.19 4.59
CA LEU A 155 3.03 5.09 3.72
C LEU A 155 2.22 4.30 2.68
N PHE A 156 2.85 3.28 2.07
CA PHE A 156 2.22 2.28 1.20
C PHE A 156 3.18 1.15 0.84
N TYR A 157 2.65 0.11 0.19
CA TYR A 157 3.43 -0.93 -0.48
C TYR A 157 3.39 -0.76 -2.01
N ALA A 158 4.44 -1.23 -2.69
CA ALA A 158 4.51 -1.16 -4.15
C ALA A 158 5.17 -2.39 -4.81
N VAL A 159 4.70 -2.71 -6.01
CA VAL A 159 5.30 -3.66 -6.97
C VAL A 159 5.25 -3.08 -8.38
N LYS A 160 5.95 -3.70 -9.34
CA LYS A 160 5.77 -3.38 -10.77
C LYS A 160 4.32 -3.59 -11.19
N ALA A 161 3.89 -2.93 -12.26
CA ALA A 161 2.55 -3.13 -12.85
C ALA A 161 2.20 -4.60 -13.11
N THR A 162 3.20 -5.45 -13.41
CA THR A 162 3.05 -6.89 -13.61
C THR A 162 2.75 -7.67 -12.33
N GLY A 163 3.00 -7.09 -11.15
CA GLY A 163 2.96 -7.78 -9.85
C GLY A 163 4.33 -8.29 -9.40
N ASP A 164 5.38 -8.12 -10.21
CA ASP A 164 6.74 -8.54 -9.89
C ASP A 164 7.47 -7.53 -8.99
N PRO A 165 8.54 -7.96 -8.30
CA PRO A 165 9.34 -7.07 -7.46
C PRO A 165 9.92 -5.91 -8.27
N ILE A 166 10.05 -4.74 -7.62
CA ILE A 166 10.69 -3.58 -8.23
C ILE A 166 12.20 -3.82 -8.44
N PHE A 167 12.84 -4.47 -7.45
CA PHE A 167 14.28 -4.79 -7.39
C PHE A 167 14.55 -6.29 -7.53
#